data_AF-A0A841AQH5-F1
#
_entry.id   AF-A0A841AQH5-F1
#
_cell.length_a   1.000
_cell.length_b   1.000
_cell.length_c   1.000
_cell.angle_alpha   90.00
_cell.angle_beta   90.00
_cell.angle_gamma   90.00
#
_symmetry.space_group_name_H-M   'P 1'
#
loop_
_entity.id
_entity.type
_entity.pdbx_description
1 polymer ?
#
loop_
_entity_poly.entity_id
_entity_poly.type
_entity_poly.pdbx_seq_one_letter_code
_entity_poly.pdbx_strand_id
1 'polypeptide(L)'
;MSHLPQEVRYRFTVLGPPGFTSGGTRLDLGSPQQQAVLMVLLANSGSFVRTGELIDGLWGERAPATGEAVIRTYISRLRRLLSLQGLGSAIVSQSGGYKLDEDSFEVDATEFARLVESARQTHNVETAAKLLERALGLWTGTALAGVPGEAAEHERSRLERLKLTTTQELLRLRLELGDHAEVMAEVPVLIERNRLEEPLYEIYLLALHRGGRRAEALELYRTVHDLFDEELGVLPGPKLRALHEKVLRAEDEQVPGLGEPDSLFVGRERERAEFRRLLARNPAGGVEVLFFTGAPGIGKSTLLRKFADDAAAMGRPVRLFDEPGDPAGVLRGLSGNATVVITGRSDPDATLLVDPAWSRRIRVRRLEALSETESAALLEARDVDQGLRQSIVDFAAGNPFALSLAAEVSRSPRADAERYVVDTVYAHLAGEPPTEAHRWALYICAQADHTTEDLLRSVLPGGRSSELFDWLRDHPCVEAATDGLVLCGVLREVLDRHLRWRDPAGRARMRGRISRVTTGR
;
A
#
# COMPACT_ATOMS: atom_id res chain seq x y z
N MET A 1 -41.80 25.19 12.71
CA MET A 1 -41.19 26.54 12.75
C MET A 1 -39.76 26.39 12.31
N SER A 2 -39.50 26.84 11.09
CA SER A 2 -38.25 26.69 10.36
C SER A 2 -37.11 27.41 11.09
N HIS A 3 -36.08 26.67 11.52
CA HIS A 3 -34.81 27.26 11.93
C HIS A 3 -34.11 27.78 10.66
N LEU A 4 -34.35 29.05 10.32
CA LEU A 4 -33.46 29.78 9.43
C LEU A 4 -32.05 29.79 10.07
N PRO A 5 -30.98 29.49 9.30
CA PRO A 5 -29.63 29.59 9.84
C PRO A 5 -29.39 31.03 10.30
N GLN A 6 -28.90 31.21 11.53
CA GLN A 6 -28.44 32.52 11.99
C GLN A 6 -27.43 33.06 10.97
N GLU A 7 -27.73 34.20 10.36
CA GLU A 7 -26.77 34.88 9.49
C GLU A 7 -25.49 35.15 10.27
N VAL A 8 -24.39 34.57 9.80
CA VAL A 8 -23.06 34.79 10.36
C VAL A 8 -22.74 36.28 10.24
N ARG A 9 -22.83 36.99 11.36
CA ARG A 9 -22.72 38.45 11.38
C ARG A 9 -21.30 38.92 11.03
N TYR A 10 -20.29 38.12 11.38
CA TYR A 10 -18.86 38.42 11.21
C TYR A 10 -18.06 37.15 10.90
N ARG A 11 -17.35 37.14 9.78
CA ARG A 11 -16.55 35.99 9.32
C ARG A 11 -15.16 36.42 8.88
N PHE A 12 -14.12 35.78 9.42
CA PHE A 12 -12.76 35.87 8.90
C PHE A 12 -12.50 34.72 7.93
N THR A 13 -11.75 35.02 6.86
CA THR A 13 -11.31 34.02 5.89
C THR A 13 -9.79 33.91 5.89
N VAL A 14 -9.28 32.71 6.15
CA VAL A 14 -7.85 32.38 6.14
C VAL A 14 -7.52 31.23 5.17
N LEU A 15 -8.53 30.51 4.66
CA LEU A 15 -8.41 29.43 3.67
C LEU A 15 -8.30 29.96 2.23
N GLY A 16 -7.52 31.01 2.06
CA GLY A 16 -7.37 31.80 0.85
C GLY A 16 -6.70 33.15 1.15
N PRO A 17 -6.83 34.13 0.25
CA PRO A 17 -6.44 35.51 0.55
C PRO A 17 -7.20 36.04 1.79
N PRO A 18 -6.50 36.60 2.80
CA PRO A 18 -7.13 37.06 4.03
C PRO A 18 -8.30 38.00 3.79
N GLY A 19 -9.34 37.83 4.59
CA GLY A 19 -10.54 38.62 4.44
C GLY A 19 -11.36 38.67 5.72
N PHE A 20 -12.22 39.66 5.78
CA PHE A 20 -13.22 39.78 6.81
C PHE A 20 -14.53 40.25 6.17
N THR A 21 -15.60 39.54 6.47
CA THR A 21 -16.94 39.83 5.93
C THR A 21 -17.87 40.16 7.08
N SER A 22 -18.57 41.30 6.98
CA SER A 22 -19.59 41.76 7.92
C SER A 22 -20.89 41.98 7.15
N GLY A 23 -21.96 41.25 7.50
CA GLY A 23 -23.25 41.35 6.80
C GLY A 23 -23.16 41.20 5.27
N GLY A 24 -22.29 40.32 4.78
CA GLY A 24 -22.06 40.08 3.34
C GLY A 24 -21.09 41.06 2.64
N THR A 25 -20.59 42.09 3.33
CA THR A 25 -19.60 43.04 2.77
C THR A 25 -18.17 42.69 3.19
N ARG A 26 -17.27 42.48 2.22
CA ARG A 26 -15.83 42.24 2.47
C ARG A 26 -15.13 43.56 2.80
N LEU A 27 -14.37 43.59 3.89
CA LEU A 27 -13.59 44.75 4.34
C LEU A 27 -12.10 44.58 4.03
N ASP A 28 -11.44 45.72 3.77
CA ASP A 28 -9.99 45.79 3.61
C ASP A 28 -9.31 45.73 4.99
N LEU A 29 -8.52 44.67 5.22
CA LEU A 29 -7.77 44.43 6.45
C LEU A 29 -6.48 45.28 6.55
N GLY A 30 -6.20 46.12 5.56
CA GLY A 30 -5.06 47.01 5.51
C GLY A 30 -3.79 46.33 4.99
N SER A 31 -2.63 46.92 5.31
CA SER A 31 -1.32 46.47 4.79
C SER A 31 -0.98 45.02 5.16
N PRO A 32 -0.15 44.30 4.37
CA PRO A 32 0.22 42.91 4.65
C PRO A 32 0.79 42.66 6.05
N GLN A 33 1.60 43.58 6.59
CA GLN A 33 2.13 43.47 7.96
C GLN A 33 1.03 43.60 9.04
N GLN A 34 0.04 44.47 8.80
CA GLN A 34 -1.14 44.57 9.68
C GLN A 34 -1.99 43.29 9.62
N GLN A 35 -2.16 42.73 8.42
CA GLN A 35 -2.84 41.44 8.25
C GLN A 35 -2.08 40.34 8.98
N ALA A 36 -0.74 40.28 8.88
CA ALA A 36 0.07 39.28 9.58
C ALA A 36 -0.17 39.28 11.09
N VAL A 37 -0.21 40.46 11.75
CA VAL A 37 -0.55 40.54 13.19
C VAL A 37 -1.92 39.94 13.47
N LEU A 38 -2.93 40.28 12.67
CA LEU A 38 -4.27 39.75 12.85
C LEU A 38 -4.31 38.23 12.65
N MET A 39 -3.59 37.70 11.67
CA MET A 39 -3.56 36.25 11.39
C MET A 39 -2.88 35.47 12.52
N VAL A 40 -1.82 36.01 13.13
CA VAL A 40 -1.21 35.37 14.32
C VAL A 40 -2.20 35.35 15.49
N LEU A 41 -2.98 36.42 15.68
CA LEU A 41 -4.02 36.46 16.72
C LEU A 41 -5.19 35.51 16.41
N LEU A 42 -5.57 35.35 15.14
CA LEU A 42 -6.62 34.40 14.71
C LEU A 42 -6.17 32.95 14.87
N ALA A 43 -4.93 32.62 14.52
CA ALA A 43 -4.36 31.28 14.70
C ALA A 43 -4.28 30.88 16.19
N ASN A 44 -4.20 31.87 17.08
CA ASN A 44 -4.19 31.71 18.53
C ASN A 44 -5.47 32.28 19.18
N SER A 45 -6.61 32.22 18.48
CA SER A 45 -7.88 32.73 19.01
C SER A 45 -8.21 32.11 20.37
N GLY A 46 -8.78 32.91 21.28
CA GLY A 46 -9.04 32.46 22.65
C GLY A 46 -7.81 32.40 23.55
N SER A 47 -6.58 32.43 22.99
CA SER A 47 -5.32 32.39 23.71
C SER A 47 -4.62 33.75 23.77
N PHE A 48 -3.72 33.89 24.74
CA PHE A 48 -2.94 35.10 24.93
C PHE A 48 -1.64 35.05 24.12
N VAL A 49 -1.37 36.06 23.30
CA VAL A 49 -0.14 36.18 22.50
C VAL A 49 0.70 37.36 22.99
N ARG A 50 1.95 37.11 23.34
CA ARG A 50 2.89 38.14 23.83
C ARG A 50 3.33 39.05 22.69
N THR A 51 3.67 40.30 23.01
CA THR A 51 4.20 41.24 21.99
C THR A 51 5.48 40.71 21.35
N GLY A 52 6.35 40.03 22.10
CA GLY A 52 7.55 39.38 21.56
C GLY A 52 7.22 38.31 20.51
N GLU A 53 6.23 37.46 20.77
CA GLU A 53 5.79 36.41 19.82
C GLU A 53 5.21 37.00 18.54
N LEU A 54 4.51 38.14 18.63
CA LEU A 54 4.05 38.87 17.44
C LEU A 54 5.22 39.46 16.65
N ILE A 55 6.26 39.96 17.33
CA ILE A 55 7.45 40.50 16.67
C ILE A 55 8.21 39.38 15.97
N ASP A 56 8.49 38.29 16.68
CA ASP A 56 9.20 37.13 16.17
C ASP A 56 8.43 36.50 14.99
N GLY A 57 7.11 36.34 15.12
CA GLY A 57 6.28 35.78 14.06
C GLY A 57 6.23 36.62 12.78
N LEU A 58 6.35 37.95 12.88
CA LEU A 58 6.32 38.86 11.73
C LEU A 58 7.69 39.06 11.08
N TRP A 59 8.74 39.18 11.88
CA TRP A 59 10.06 39.61 11.41
C TRP A 59 11.19 38.61 11.68
N GLY A 60 10.98 37.62 12.56
CA GLY A 60 12.01 36.68 13.00
C GLY A 60 13.27 37.41 13.48
N GLU A 61 14.44 36.92 13.08
CA GLU A 61 15.74 37.55 13.39
C GLU A 61 15.92 38.97 12.82
N ARG A 62 15.03 39.42 11.92
CA ARG A 62 15.11 40.73 11.25
C ARG A 62 14.21 41.78 11.91
N ALA A 63 13.82 41.57 13.17
CA ALA A 63 12.97 42.49 13.91
C ALA A 63 13.60 43.89 14.02
N PRO A 64 12.86 44.97 13.70
CA PRO A 64 13.35 46.33 13.90
C PRO A 64 13.38 46.66 15.39
N ALA A 65 14.30 47.53 15.81
CA ALA A 65 14.37 48.04 17.19
C ALA A 65 13.06 48.72 17.66
N THR A 66 12.23 49.17 16.70
CA THR A 66 10.91 49.80 16.95
C THR A 66 9.74 48.82 16.87
N GLY A 67 9.98 47.50 16.82
CA GLY A 67 8.96 46.47 16.59
C GLY A 67 7.74 46.59 17.50
N GLU A 68 7.92 46.80 18.81
CA GLU A 68 6.79 46.96 19.74
C GLU A 68 5.89 48.17 19.40
N ALA A 69 6.48 49.30 19.01
CA ALA A 69 5.74 50.50 18.66
C ALA A 69 4.93 50.29 17.37
N VAL A 70 5.51 49.54 16.43
CA VAL A 70 4.85 49.15 15.17
C VAL A 70 3.69 48.20 15.45
N ILE A 71 3.85 47.17 16.28
CA ILE A 71 2.77 46.26 16.69
C ILE A 71 1.61 47.04 17.35
N ARG A 72 1.92 47.93 18.30
CA ARG A 72 0.91 48.79 18.94
C ARG A 72 0.11 49.61 17.91
N THR A 73 0.79 50.12 16.88
CA THR A 73 0.15 50.85 15.78
C THR A 73 -0.80 49.96 14.98
N TYR A 74 -0.38 48.74 14.62
CA TYR A 74 -1.24 47.80 13.91
C TYR A 74 -2.45 47.37 14.74
N ILE A 75 -2.28 47.07 16.03
CA ILE A 75 -3.40 46.74 16.92
C ILE A 75 -4.38 47.90 17.02
N SER A 76 -3.89 49.15 17.13
CA SER A 76 -4.78 50.32 17.15
C SER A 76 -5.58 50.46 15.85
N ARG A 77 -4.97 50.20 14.69
CA ARG A 77 -5.66 50.24 13.39
C ARG A 77 -6.69 49.12 13.24
N LEU A 78 -6.32 47.90 13.64
CA LEU A 78 -7.21 46.75 13.64
C LEU A 78 -8.42 46.98 14.56
N ARG A 79 -8.21 47.47 15.79
CA ARG A 79 -9.30 47.86 16.69
C ARG A 79 -10.22 48.89 16.06
N ARG A 80 -9.67 49.94 15.43
CA ARG A 80 -10.48 50.96 14.76
C ARG A 80 -11.33 50.35 13.64
N LEU A 81 -10.75 49.47 12.83
CA LEU A 81 -11.46 48.76 11.75
C LEU A 81 -12.61 47.91 12.32
N LEU A 82 -12.34 47.10 13.34
CA LEU A 82 -13.32 46.22 13.98
C LEU A 82 -14.42 47.01 14.72
N SER A 83 -14.06 48.13 15.36
CA SER A 83 -15.03 49.04 16.02
C SER A 83 -16.10 49.57 15.07
N LEU A 84 -15.76 49.84 13.79
CA LEU A 84 -16.74 50.29 12.79
C LEU A 84 -17.84 49.26 12.55
N GLN A 85 -17.60 48.01 12.93
CA GLN A 85 -18.53 46.89 12.77
C GLN A 85 -19.12 46.43 14.10
N GLY A 86 -18.84 47.11 15.22
CA GLY A 86 -19.29 46.72 16.56
C GLY A 86 -18.39 45.71 17.28
N LEU A 87 -17.21 45.39 16.72
CA LEU A 87 -16.24 44.42 17.26
C LEU A 87 -15.02 45.09 17.94
N GLY A 88 -15.16 46.33 18.38
CA GLY A 88 -14.04 47.12 18.91
C GLY A 88 -13.35 46.53 20.15
N SER A 89 -14.10 45.75 20.94
CA SER A 89 -13.61 45.07 22.14
C SER A 89 -13.03 43.68 21.89
N ALA A 90 -13.08 43.17 20.65
CA ALA A 90 -12.64 41.82 20.34
C ALA A 90 -11.14 41.61 20.56
N ILE A 91 -10.31 42.65 20.37
CA ILE A 91 -8.87 42.59 20.68
C ILE A 91 -8.64 43.17 22.07
N VAL A 92 -8.37 42.31 23.05
CA VAL A 92 -8.11 42.67 24.45
C VAL A 92 -6.61 42.79 24.69
N SER A 93 -6.18 43.85 25.38
CA SER A 93 -4.79 43.98 25.85
C SER A 93 -4.68 43.39 27.25
N GLN A 94 -3.73 42.48 27.45
CA GLN A 94 -3.47 41.84 28.74
C GLN A 94 -1.95 41.70 28.92
N SER A 95 -1.41 41.92 30.12
CA SER A 95 -0.04 41.53 30.53
C SER A 95 1.09 41.63 29.47
N GLY A 96 1.18 42.73 28.70
CA GLY A 96 2.24 42.92 27.69
C GLY A 96 2.00 42.21 26.34
N GLY A 97 0.76 41.85 26.03
CA GLY A 97 0.36 41.22 24.77
C GLY A 97 -1.12 41.45 24.43
N TYR A 98 -1.65 40.59 23.56
CA TYR A 98 -2.98 40.71 23.01
C TYR A 98 -3.70 39.37 22.95
N LYS A 99 -5.00 39.37 23.17
CA LYS A 99 -5.90 38.23 22.97
C LYS A 99 -7.03 38.67 22.04
N LEU A 100 -7.41 37.78 21.12
CA LEU A 100 -8.58 37.95 20.27
C LEU A 100 -9.71 37.06 20.81
N ASP A 101 -10.86 37.67 21.09
CA ASP A 101 -12.04 37.02 21.66
C ASP A 101 -12.82 36.25 20.58
N GLU A 102 -12.86 34.93 20.71
CA GLU A 102 -13.36 34.01 19.68
C GLU A 102 -14.89 33.94 19.59
N ASP A 103 -15.61 34.33 20.65
CA ASP A 103 -17.09 34.28 20.70
C ASP A 103 -17.75 35.32 19.77
N SER A 104 -16.96 36.25 19.25
CA SER A 104 -17.45 37.42 18.51
C SER A 104 -17.44 37.25 16.97
N PHE A 105 -16.87 36.17 16.43
CA PHE A 105 -16.74 35.94 14.99
C PHE A 105 -16.57 34.46 14.63
N GLU A 106 -16.81 34.11 13.37
CA GLU A 106 -16.43 32.81 12.83
C GLU A 106 -15.13 32.90 12.03
N VAL A 107 -14.36 31.82 12.03
CA VAL A 107 -13.21 31.63 11.14
C VAL A 107 -13.49 30.43 10.24
N ASP A 108 -13.32 30.59 8.93
CA ASP A 108 -13.50 29.52 7.95
C ASP A 108 -12.64 28.27 8.24
N ALA A 109 -11.42 28.43 8.75
CA ALA A 109 -10.58 27.33 9.20
C ALA A 109 -11.19 26.53 10.37
N THR A 110 -11.90 27.19 11.28
CA THR A 110 -12.62 26.52 12.39
C THR A 110 -13.87 25.81 11.87
N GLU A 111 -14.60 26.39 10.92
CA GLU A 111 -15.71 25.71 10.22
C GLU A 111 -15.20 24.48 9.46
N PHE A 112 -14.09 24.60 8.74
CA PHE A 112 -13.42 23.51 8.04
C PHE A 112 -13.08 22.36 8.98
N ALA A 113 -12.37 22.64 10.08
CA ALA A 113 -11.99 21.61 11.05
C ALA A 113 -13.20 20.89 11.63
N ARG A 114 -14.29 21.63 11.92
CA ARG A 114 -15.55 21.07 12.43
C ARG A 114 -16.23 20.15 11.41
N LEU A 115 -16.25 20.54 10.13
CA LEU A 115 -16.83 19.72 9.06
C LEU A 115 -16.04 18.44 8.84
N VAL A 116 -14.71 18.51 8.84
CA VAL A 116 -13.83 17.34 8.73
C VAL A 116 -14.05 16.38 9.91
N GLU A 117 -14.12 16.91 11.13
CA GLU A 117 -14.37 16.08 12.31
C GLU A 117 -15.78 15.45 12.28
N SER A 118 -16.79 16.19 11.85
CA SER A 118 -18.15 15.67 11.68
C SER A 118 -18.20 14.55 10.65
N ALA A 119 -17.44 14.67 9.55
CA ALA A 119 -17.35 13.64 8.53
C ALA A 119 -16.72 12.35 9.08
N ARG A 120 -15.65 12.45 9.87
CA ARG A 120 -14.98 11.30 10.51
C ARG A 120 -15.86 10.57 11.51
N GLN A 121 -16.77 11.27 12.17
CA GLN A 121 -17.75 10.69 13.10
C GLN A 121 -18.98 10.10 12.39
N THR A 122 -19.13 10.34 11.08
CA THR A 122 -20.28 9.88 10.30
C THR A 122 -20.03 8.50 9.70
N HIS A 123 -20.89 7.54 9.99
CA HIS A 123 -20.78 6.17 9.43
C HIS A 123 -21.29 6.04 7.98
N ASN A 124 -22.19 6.93 7.55
CA ASN A 124 -22.72 6.91 6.19
C ASN A 124 -21.72 7.56 5.23
N VAL A 125 -21.14 6.77 4.32
CA VAL A 125 -20.10 7.18 3.36
C VAL A 125 -20.53 8.39 2.52
N GLU A 126 -21.75 8.39 1.99
CA GLU A 126 -22.26 9.49 1.15
C GLU A 126 -22.36 10.82 1.94
N THR A 127 -22.82 10.74 3.18
CA THR A 127 -22.93 11.90 4.07
C THR A 127 -21.56 12.42 4.48
N ALA A 128 -20.63 11.53 4.80
CA ALA A 128 -19.25 11.89 5.11
C ALA A 128 -18.57 12.58 3.90
N ALA A 129 -18.74 12.03 2.69
CA ALA A 129 -18.21 12.63 1.47
C ALA A 129 -18.75 14.06 1.25
N LYS A 130 -20.07 14.26 1.35
CA LYS A 130 -20.69 15.60 1.23
C LYS A 130 -20.17 16.60 2.26
N LEU A 131 -19.89 16.17 3.49
CA LEU A 131 -19.30 17.02 4.52
C LEU A 131 -17.87 17.44 4.16
N LEU A 132 -17.05 16.51 3.65
CA LEU A 132 -15.69 16.82 3.18
C LEU A 132 -15.69 17.71 1.93
N GLU A 133 -16.61 17.50 0.99
CA GLU A 133 -16.80 18.37 -0.18
C GLU A 133 -17.17 19.80 0.26
N ARG A 134 -18.10 19.94 1.21
CA ARG A 134 -18.44 21.24 1.80
C ARG A 134 -17.23 21.89 2.48
N ALA A 135 -16.45 21.11 3.23
CA ALA A 135 -15.24 21.62 3.88
C ALA A 135 -14.23 22.14 2.84
N LEU A 136 -13.92 21.33 1.83
CA LEU A 136 -13.01 21.72 0.74
C LEU A 136 -13.54 22.91 -0.07
N GLY A 137 -14.87 23.05 -0.19
CA GLY A 137 -15.51 24.21 -0.82
C GLY A 137 -15.32 25.54 -0.08
N LEU A 138 -14.85 25.54 1.18
CA LEU A 138 -14.47 26.77 1.90
C LEU A 138 -13.17 27.39 1.38
N TRP A 139 -12.35 26.62 0.66
CA TRP A 139 -11.06 27.07 0.16
C TRP A 139 -11.24 27.93 -1.10
N THR A 140 -10.65 29.12 -1.08
CA THR A 140 -10.73 30.08 -2.20
C THR A 140 -9.37 30.35 -2.87
N GLY A 141 -8.32 29.67 -2.41
CA GLY A 141 -6.97 29.80 -2.96
C GLY A 141 -5.93 29.20 -2.01
N THR A 142 -4.71 29.71 -2.10
CA THR A 142 -3.63 29.40 -1.15
C THR A 142 -3.94 30.03 0.21
N ALA A 143 -3.81 29.26 1.29
CA ALA A 143 -4.01 29.77 2.65
C ALA A 143 -3.11 30.99 2.94
N LEU A 144 -3.69 32.01 3.58
CA LEU A 144 -2.98 33.24 3.97
C LEU A 144 -2.17 33.86 2.82
N ALA A 145 -2.70 33.82 1.59
CA ALA A 145 -2.02 34.36 0.42
C ALA A 145 -1.70 35.86 0.61
N GLY A 146 -0.45 36.24 0.39
CA GLY A 146 0.01 37.63 0.52
C GLY A 146 0.36 38.07 1.95
N VAL A 147 0.21 37.21 2.95
CA VAL A 147 0.61 37.50 4.34
C VAL A 147 2.10 37.16 4.54
N PRO A 148 2.94 38.13 4.95
CA PRO A 148 4.36 37.89 5.22
C PRO A 148 4.58 37.39 6.66
N GLY A 149 5.78 36.88 6.91
CA GLY A 149 6.25 36.48 8.24
C GLY A 149 6.31 34.97 8.43
N GLU A 150 7.20 34.53 9.32
CA GLU A 150 7.47 33.12 9.59
C GLU A 150 6.24 32.40 10.17
N ALA A 151 5.50 33.06 11.06
CA ALA A 151 4.27 32.51 11.63
C ALA A 151 3.19 32.26 10.56
N ALA A 152 3.08 33.15 9.57
CA ALA A 152 2.14 32.99 8.47
C ALA A 152 2.54 31.86 7.51
N GLU A 153 3.84 31.65 7.28
CA GLU A 153 4.35 30.54 6.47
C GLU A 153 4.11 29.18 7.14
N HIS A 154 4.38 29.08 8.44
CA HIS A 154 4.11 27.88 9.22
C HIS A 154 2.62 27.54 9.22
N GLU A 155 1.75 28.53 9.46
CA GLU A 155 0.31 28.31 9.45
C GLU A 155 -0.21 27.96 8.05
N ARG A 156 0.30 28.61 7.00
CA ARG A 156 -0.01 28.25 5.60
C ARG A 156 0.37 26.80 5.32
N SER A 157 1.58 26.38 5.68
CA SER A 157 2.05 25.00 5.49
C SER A 157 1.18 24.00 6.24
N ARG A 158 0.79 24.31 7.49
CA ARG A 158 -0.11 23.49 8.30
C ARG A 158 -1.49 23.34 7.64
N LEU A 159 -2.07 24.45 7.18
CA LEU A 159 -3.38 24.47 6.54
C LEU A 159 -3.37 23.75 5.20
N GLU A 160 -2.38 23.97 4.33
CA GLU A 160 -2.28 23.28 3.03
C GLU A 160 -2.07 21.76 3.22
N ARG A 161 -1.29 21.34 4.22
CA ARG A 161 -1.18 19.92 4.58
C ARG A 161 -2.52 19.35 5.04
N LEU A 162 -3.27 20.10 5.85
CA LEU A 162 -4.60 19.69 6.28
C LEU A 162 -5.57 19.56 5.09
N LYS A 163 -5.53 20.51 4.15
CA LYS A 163 -6.30 20.45 2.89
C LYS A 163 -6.00 19.18 2.12
N LEU A 164 -4.72 18.88 1.92
CA LEU A 164 -4.28 17.69 1.18
C LEU A 164 -4.78 16.40 1.85
N THR A 165 -4.61 16.27 3.16
CA THR A 165 -5.13 15.12 3.93
C THR A 165 -6.64 14.98 3.79
N THR A 166 -7.39 16.08 3.88
CA THR A 166 -8.85 16.07 3.69
C THR A 166 -9.25 15.69 2.26
N THR A 167 -8.52 16.16 1.25
CA THR A 167 -8.73 15.73 -0.14
C THR A 167 -8.48 14.24 -0.30
N GLN A 168 -7.41 13.70 0.30
CA GLN A 168 -7.14 12.26 0.30
C GLN A 168 -8.25 11.45 0.99
N GLU A 169 -8.82 11.95 2.10
CA GLU A 169 -9.98 11.33 2.77
C GLU A 169 -11.21 11.31 1.86
N LEU A 170 -11.54 12.43 1.22
CA LEU A 170 -12.66 12.51 0.27
C LEU A 170 -12.50 11.54 -0.91
N LEU A 171 -11.31 11.50 -1.50
CA LEU A 171 -11.03 10.62 -2.65
C LEU A 171 -11.19 9.14 -2.27
N ARG A 172 -10.81 8.73 -1.05
CA ARG A 172 -11.05 7.37 -0.56
C ARG A 172 -12.55 7.06 -0.43
N LEU A 173 -13.34 7.98 0.12
CA LEU A 173 -14.80 7.81 0.21
C LEU A 173 -15.44 7.72 -1.18
N ARG A 174 -14.97 8.52 -2.14
CA ARG A 174 -15.42 8.44 -3.55
C ARG A 174 -15.13 7.09 -4.19
N LEU A 175 -13.97 6.49 -3.91
CA LEU A 175 -13.66 5.13 -4.34
C LEU A 175 -14.58 4.07 -3.71
N GLU A 176 -15.09 4.30 -2.50
CA GLU A 176 -16.10 3.43 -1.87
C GLU A 176 -17.49 3.60 -2.50
N LEU A 177 -17.82 4.81 -2.96
CA LEU A 177 -19.07 5.11 -3.66
C LEU A 177 -19.08 4.64 -5.13
N GLY A 178 -17.92 4.27 -5.69
CA GLY A 178 -17.78 3.78 -7.05
C GLY A 178 -17.39 4.85 -8.08
N ASP A 179 -17.05 6.06 -7.64
CA ASP A 179 -16.68 7.23 -8.48
C ASP A 179 -15.22 7.10 -8.99
N HIS A 180 -14.86 5.93 -9.53
CA HIS A 180 -13.48 5.63 -9.92
C HIS A 180 -12.98 6.54 -11.05
N ALA A 181 -13.86 6.94 -11.99
CA ALA A 181 -13.47 7.71 -13.16
C ALA A 181 -13.08 9.15 -12.79
N GLU A 182 -13.85 9.77 -11.90
CA GLU A 182 -13.62 11.10 -11.35
C GLU A 182 -12.32 11.12 -10.56
N VAL A 183 -12.08 10.11 -9.71
CA VAL A 183 -10.83 9.98 -8.95
C VAL A 183 -9.63 9.80 -9.90
N MET A 184 -9.75 8.98 -10.95
CA MET A 184 -8.68 8.80 -11.94
C MET A 184 -8.36 10.08 -12.71
N ALA A 185 -9.31 11.00 -12.87
CA ALA A 185 -9.09 12.29 -13.53
C ALA A 185 -8.43 13.32 -12.60
N GLU A 186 -8.80 13.32 -11.32
CA GLU A 186 -8.36 14.34 -10.36
C GLU A 186 -6.97 14.05 -9.76
N VAL A 187 -6.69 12.80 -9.39
CA VAL A 187 -5.48 12.44 -8.64
C VAL A 187 -4.16 12.74 -9.36
N PRO A 188 -4.02 12.54 -10.70
CA PRO A 188 -2.78 12.89 -11.40
C PRO A 188 -2.34 14.35 -11.21
N VAL A 189 -3.30 15.29 -11.18
CA VAL A 189 -3.02 16.72 -10.95
C VAL A 189 -2.50 16.98 -9.53
N LEU A 190 -2.99 16.21 -8.55
CA LEU A 190 -2.50 16.29 -7.18
C LEU A 190 -1.08 15.72 -7.06
N ILE A 191 -0.79 14.61 -7.75
CA ILE A 191 0.53 13.98 -7.78
C ILE A 191 1.58 14.91 -8.36
N GLU A 192 1.29 15.64 -9.44
CA GLU A 192 2.23 16.59 -10.06
C GLU A 192 2.76 17.62 -9.06
N ARG A 193 1.92 18.05 -8.11
CA ARG A 193 2.26 19.04 -7.08
C ARG A 193 2.81 18.41 -5.80
N ASN A 194 2.65 17.10 -5.63
CA ASN A 194 2.93 16.38 -4.39
C ASN A 194 3.59 15.02 -4.69
N ARG A 195 4.65 15.01 -5.51
CA ARG A 195 5.23 13.79 -6.09
C ARG A 195 5.71 12.76 -5.07
N LEU A 196 6.00 13.17 -3.82
CA LEU A 196 6.46 12.28 -2.74
C LEU A 196 5.34 11.89 -1.75
N GLU A 197 4.08 12.24 -2.02
CA GLU A 197 2.95 11.87 -1.17
C GLU A 197 2.42 10.49 -1.54
N GLU A 198 2.98 9.44 -0.92
CA GLU A 198 2.59 8.02 -1.11
C GLU A 198 1.07 7.77 -1.09
N PRO A 199 0.29 8.38 -0.18
CA PRO A 199 -1.17 8.20 -0.15
C PRO A 199 -1.90 8.52 -1.46
N LEU A 200 -1.40 9.44 -2.27
CA LEU A 200 -2.01 9.76 -3.58
C LEU A 200 -1.84 8.60 -4.56
N TYR A 201 -0.68 7.94 -4.53
CA TYR A 201 -0.42 6.77 -5.36
C TYR A 201 -1.25 5.56 -4.91
N GLU A 202 -1.46 5.39 -3.59
CA GLU A 202 -2.40 4.38 -3.07
C GLU A 202 -3.81 4.56 -3.65
N ILE A 203 -4.33 5.80 -3.60
CA ILE A 203 -5.66 6.14 -4.12
C ILE A 203 -5.72 5.89 -5.62
N TYR A 204 -4.71 6.33 -6.38
CA TYR A 204 -4.72 6.19 -7.83
C TYR A 204 -4.59 4.73 -8.28
N LEU A 205 -3.72 3.95 -7.61
CA LEU A 205 -3.56 2.52 -7.86
C LEU A 205 -4.87 1.76 -7.62
N LEU A 206 -5.57 2.09 -6.53
CA LEU A 206 -6.86 1.48 -6.20
C LEU A 206 -7.94 1.86 -7.23
N ALA A 207 -7.95 3.12 -7.68
CA ALA A 207 -8.88 3.60 -8.71
C ALA A 207 -8.68 2.85 -10.04
N LEU A 208 -7.43 2.69 -10.48
CA LEU A 208 -7.08 1.93 -11.68
C LEU A 208 -7.45 0.45 -11.54
N HIS A 209 -7.20 -0.15 -10.38
CA HIS A 209 -7.55 -1.54 -10.11
C HIS A 209 -9.06 -1.78 -10.19
N ARG A 210 -9.86 -1.00 -9.44
CA ARG A 210 -11.32 -1.12 -9.43
C ARG A 210 -11.96 -0.67 -10.75
N GLY A 211 -11.28 0.17 -11.51
CA GLY A 211 -11.66 0.56 -12.87
C GLY A 211 -11.28 -0.46 -13.96
N GLY A 212 -10.69 -1.61 -13.62
CA GLY A 212 -10.30 -2.65 -14.57
C GLY A 212 -9.07 -2.31 -15.43
N ARG A 213 -8.31 -1.27 -15.07
CA ARG A 213 -7.12 -0.78 -15.82
C ARG A 213 -5.83 -1.37 -15.24
N ARG A 214 -5.76 -2.71 -15.16
CA ARG A 214 -4.66 -3.44 -14.50
C ARG A 214 -3.28 -3.07 -15.03
N ALA A 215 -3.09 -3.02 -16.35
CA ALA A 215 -1.81 -2.70 -16.96
C ALA A 215 -1.29 -1.33 -16.52
N GLU A 216 -2.18 -0.35 -16.43
CA GLU A 216 -1.84 1.01 -15.96
C GLU A 216 -1.58 1.06 -14.46
N ALA A 217 -2.29 0.26 -13.66
CA ALA A 217 -2.03 0.12 -12.24
C ALA A 217 -0.59 -0.40 -11.98
N LEU A 218 -0.18 -1.42 -12.71
CA LEU A 218 1.17 -1.99 -12.56
C LEU A 218 2.25 -1.01 -13.04
N GLU A 219 2.02 -0.29 -14.15
CA GLU A 219 2.99 0.71 -14.61
C GLU A 219 3.05 1.95 -13.70
N LEU A 220 1.93 2.32 -13.06
CA LEU A 220 1.94 3.32 -12.00
C LEU A 220 2.82 2.87 -10.83
N TYR A 221 2.59 1.66 -10.29
CA TYR A 221 3.36 1.17 -9.14
C TYR A 221 4.86 1.12 -9.44
N ARG A 222 5.24 0.69 -10.65
CA ARG A 222 6.64 0.73 -11.12
C ARG A 222 7.21 2.13 -11.10
N THR A 223 6.49 3.08 -11.70
CA THR A 223 6.92 4.49 -11.70
C THR A 223 7.17 5.02 -10.29
N VAL A 224 6.32 4.65 -9.32
CA VAL A 224 6.44 5.07 -7.92
C VAL A 224 7.59 4.35 -7.21
N HIS A 225 7.75 3.05 -7.48
CA HIS A 225 8.85 2.25 -6.97
C HIS A 225 10.20 2.87 -7.32
N ASP A 226 10.39 3.21 -8.59
CA ASP A 226 11.65 3.78 -9.08
C ASP A 226 11.84 5.21 -8.55
N LEU A 227 10.78 6.03 -8.55
CA LEU A 227 10.82 7.37 -7.96
C LEU A 227 11.27 7.36 -6.49
N PHE A 228 10.74 6.45 -5.68
CA PHE A 228 11.03 6.42 -4.24
C PHE A 228 12.42 5.86 -3.97
N ASP A 229 12.85 4.86 -4.75
CA ASP A 229 14.20 4.35 -4.66
C ASP A 229 15.24 5.42 -5.06
N GLU A 230 14.98 6.18 -6.13
CA GLU A 230 15.89 7.21 -6.63
C GLU A 230 15.93 8.46 -5.73
N GLU A 231 14.77 9.00 -5.31
CA GLU A 231 14.70 10.27 -4.56
C GLU A 231 14.89 10.09 -3.05
N LEU A 232 14.50 8.93 -2.50
CA LEU A 232 14.49 8.69 -1.05
C LEU A 232 15.39 7.53 -0.62
N GLY A 233 15.85 6.67 -1.55
CA GLY A 233 16.63 5.47 -1.22
C GLY A 233 15.82 4.41 -0.46
N VAL A 234 14.49 4.44 -0.58
CA VAL A 234 13.57 3.53 0.11
C VAL A 234 12.55 2.95 -0.85
N LEU A 235 12.08 1.74 -0.54
CA LEU A 235 10.97 1.13 -1.28
C LEU A 235 9.62 1.73 -0.86
N PRO A 236 8.57 1.60 -1.70
CA PRO A 236 7.21 1.94 -1.31
C PRO A 236 6.79 1.34 0.04
N GLY A 237 5.99 2.08 0.80
CA GLY A 237 5.48 1.68 2.09
C GLY A 237 4.57 0.45 2.05
N PRO A 238 4.32 -0.18 3.21
CA PRO A 238 3.62 -1.47 3.28
C PRO A 238 2.19 -1.43 2.74
N LYS A 239 1.49 -0.30 2.84
CA LYS A 239 0.12 -0.14 2.33
C LYS A 239 0.09 -0.19 0.80
N LEU A 240 0.96 0.57 0.15
CA LEU A 240 1.06 0.58 -1.32
C LEU A 240 1.54 -0.78 -1.85
N ARG A 241 2.51 -1.41 -1.18
CA ARG A 241 2.95 -2.78 -1.50
C ARG A 241 1.83 -3.81 -1.40
N ALA A 242 1.05 -3.77 -0.32
CA ALA A 242 -0.08 -4.69 -0.13
C ALA A 242 -1.16 -4.51 -1.19
N LEU A 243 -1.46 -3.25 -1.58
CA LEU A 243 -2.40 -2.97 -2.66
C LEU A 243 -1.86 -3.49 -4.00
N HIS A 244 -0.58 -3.30 -4.28
CA HIS A 244 0.06 -3.85 -5.47
C HIS A 244 -0.01 -5.38 -5.52
N GLU A 245 0.21 -6.07 -4.40
CA GLU A 245 0.03 -7.53 -4.35
C GLU A 245 -1.39 -7.98 -4.71
N LYS A 246 -2.41 -7.25 -4.26
CA LYS A 246 -3.80 -7.53 -4.63
C LYS A 246 -4.04 -7.38 -6.14
N VAL A 247 -3.48 -6.31 -6.74
CA VAL A 247 -3.53 -6.08 -8.19
C VAL A 247 -2.88 -7.24 -8.94
N LEU A 248 -1.73 -7.73 -8.46
CA LEU A 248 -1.03 -8.85 -9.08
C LEU A 248 -1.82 -10.16 -9.03
N ARG A 249 -2.45 -10.45 -7.89
CA ARG A 249 -3.21 -11.69 -7.66
C ARG A 249 -4.63 -11.67 -8.25
N ALA A 250 -5.11 -10.50 -8.71
CA ALA A 250 -6.49 -10.29 -9.14
C ALA A 250 -7.53 -10.70 -8.08
N GLU A 251 -7.21 -10.50 -6.79
CA GLU A 251 -8.05 -10.98 -5.67
C GLU A 251 -9.45 -10.35 -5.63
N ASP A 252 -9.60 -9.12 -6.14
CA ASP A 252 -10.88 -8.38 -6.17
C ASP A 252 -11.60 -8.46 -7.55
N GLU A 253 -11.10 -9.23 -8.53
CA GLU A 253 -11.85 -9.53 -9.77
C GLU A 253 -12.98 -10.55 -9.50
N GLN A 254 -13.84 -10.28 -8.51
CA GLN A 254 -15.17 -10.87 -8.42
C GLN A 254 -16.11 -10.10 -9.35
N VAL A 255 -15.82 -10.12 -10.65
CA VAL A 255 -16.83 -9.81 -11.67
C VAL A 255 -17.49 -11.14 -12.04
N PRO A 256 -18.77 -11.37 -11.69
CA PRO A 256 -19.47 -12.56 -12.15
C PRO A 256 -19.50 -12.54 -13.69
N GLY A 257 -18.78 -13.47 -14.33
CA GLY A 257 -18.87 -13.69 -15.77
C GLY A 257 -17.70 -13.22 -16.65
N LEU A 258 -16.61 -12.70 -16.07
CA LEU A 258 -15.35 -12.49 -16.80
C LEU A 258 -14.19 -13.08 -15.99
N GLY A 259 -14.13 -14.40 -15.91
CA GLY A 259 -12.90 -15.07 -15.48
C GLY A 259 -11.76 -14.74 -16.45
N GLU A 260 -10.52 -14.73 -15.96
CA GLU A 260 -9.34 -14.72 -16.85
C GLU A 260 -9.56 -15.69 -18.02
N PRO A 261 -9.28 -15.29 -19.28
CA PRO A 261 -9.46 -16.16 -20.43
C PRO A 261 -8.88 -17.54 -20.16
N ASP A 262 -9.60 -18.61 -20.49
CA ASP A 262 -9.11 -20.00 -20.35
C ASP A 262 -7.74 -20.20 -20.99
N SER A 263 -7.40 -19.41 -22.02
CA SER A 263 -6.10 -19.41 -22.69
C SER A 263 -4.92 -19.01 -21.80
N LEU A 264 -5.15 -18.32 -20.67
CA LEU A 264 -4.10 -17.93 -19.72
C LEU A 264 -3.85 -18.98 -18.64
N PHE A 265 -4.62 -20.06 -18.62
CA PHE A 265 -4.39 -21.20 -17.74
C PHE A 265 -3.69 -22.34 -18.50
N VAL A 266 -2.40 -22.54 -18.21
CA VAL A 266 -1.56 -23.54 -18.89
C VAL A 266 -1.13 -24.64 -17.92
N GLY A 267 -1.12 -25.88 -18.41
CA GLY A 267 -0.70 -27.05 -17.65
C GLY A 267 -1.76 -27.55 -16.67
N ARG A 268 -1.31 -28.28 -15.64
CA ARG A 268 -2.14 -28.82 -14.54
C ARG A 268 -3.21 -29.84 -14.94
N GLU A 269 -3.10 -30.42 -16.14
CA GLU A 269 -4.09 -31.40 -16.63
C GLU A 269 -4.07 -32.70 -15.80
N ARG A 270 -2.93 -33.07 -15.23
CA ARG A 270 -2.83 -34.26 -14.36
C ARG A 270 -3.67 -34.06 -13.09
N GLU A 271 -3.52 -32.91 -12.45
CA GLU A 271 -4.20 -32.49 -11.24
C GLU A 271 -5.71 -32.32 -11.49
N ARG A 272 -6.09 -31.68 -12.61
CA ARG A 272 -7.49 -31.58 -13.06
C ARG A 272 -8.11 -32.94 -13.38
N ALA A 273 -7.40 -33.82 -14.07
CA ALA A 273 -7.89 -35.16 -14.36
C ALA A 273 -8.04 -36.02 -13.10
N GLU A 274 -7.21 -35.82 -12.08
CA GLU A 274 -7.37 -36.47 -10.77
C GLU A 274 -8.59 -35.91 -10.03
N PHE A 275 -8.75 -34.59 -9.96
CA PHE A 275 -9.91 -33.94 -9.36
C PHE A 275 -11.22 -34.39 -10.01
N ARG A 276 -11.30 -34.38 -11.35
CA ARG A 276 -12.48 -34.84 -12.10
C ARG A 276 -12.79 -36.32 -11.83
N ARG A 277 -11.76 -37.18 -11.74
CA ARG A 277 -11.93 -38.60 -11.37
C ARG A 277 -12.48 -38.76 -9.96
N LEU A 278 -12.02 -37.96 -9.00
CA LEU A 278 -12.51 -37.99 -7.63
C LEU A 278 -13.95 -37.47 -7.53
N LEU A 279 -14.26 -36.38 -8.22
CA LEU A 279 -15.61 -35.80 -8.25
C LEU A 279 -16.63 -36.74 -8.91
N ALA A 280 -16.24 -37.45 -9.98
CA ALA A 280 -17.08 -38.45 -10.64
C ALA A 280 -17.38 -39.67 -9.75
N ARG A 281 -16.44 -40.05 -8.86
CA ARG A 281 -16.53 -41.19 -7.95
C ARG A 281 -17.40 -40.97 -6.72
N ASN A 282 -17.96 -39.78 -6.51
CA ASN A 282 -18.68 -39.45 -5.27
C ASN A 282 -20.21 -39.56 -5.39
N PRO A 283 -20.82 -40.76 -5.20
CA PRO A 283 -22.27 -40.86 -5.00
C PRO A 283 -22.74 -41.28 -3.60
N ALA A 284 -21.90 -41.73 -2.65
CA ALA A 284 -22.40 -42.12 -1.30
C ALA A 284 -21.35 -42.25 -0.16
N GLY A 285 -20.07 -41.95 -0.37
CA GLY A 285 -18.97 -42.42 0.48
C GLY A 285 -18.24 -41.35 1.29
N GLY A 286 -18.93 -40.60 2.16
CA GLY A 286 -18.29 -39.68 3.12
C GLY A 286 -17.53 -38.50 2.48
N VAL A 287 -16.63 -37.91 3.27
CA VAL A 287 -15.80 -36.75 2.87
C VAL A 287 -14.49 -37.24 2.25
N GLU A 288 -14.17 -36.78 1.04
CA GLU A 288 -12.88 -37.00 0.38
C GLU A 288 -12.16 -35.65 0.22
N VAL A 289 -10.87 -35.61 0.56
CA VAL A 289 -10.09 -34.38 0.64
C VAL A 289 -8.87 -34.47 -0.28
N LEU A 290 -8.77 -33.53 -1.23
CA LEU A 290 -7.55 -33.27 -2.00
C LEU A 290 -6.84 -32.09 -1.38
N PHE A 291 -5.62 -32.30 -0.90
CA PHE A 291 -4.79 -31.26 -0.32
C PHE A 291 -3.64 -30.94 -1.27
N PHE A 292 -3.61 -29.74 -1.84
CA PHE A 292 -2.54 -29.31 -2.74
C PHE A 292 -1.55 -28.40 -2.02
N THR A 293 -0.27 -28.75 -2.06
CA THR A 293 0.82 -27.93 -1.51
C THR A 293 1.72 -27.37 -2.58
N GLY A 294 2.41 -26.28 -2.29
CA GLY A 294 3.44 -25.78 -3.19
C GLY A 294 3.86 -24.36 -2.86
N ALA A 295 4.96 -23.95 -3.49
CA ALA A 295 5.56 -22.64 -3.29
C ALA A 295 4.57 -21.47 -3.52
N PRO A 296 4.83 -20.29 -2.95
CA PRO A 296 4.11 -19.07 -3.31
C PRO A 296 4.19 -18.82 -4.83
N GLY A 297 3.12 -18.29 -5.42
CA GLY A 297 3.06 -18.03 -6.86
C GLY A 297 2.95 -19.26 -7.78
N ILE A 298 2.87 -20.49 -7.24
CA ILE A 298 2.80 -21.74 -8.03
C ILE A 298 1.47 -21.96 -8.78
N GLY A 299 0.48 -21.09 -8.57
CA GLY A 299 -0.84 -21.14 -9.21
C GLY A 299 -1.95 -21.85 -8.43
N LYS A 300 -1.84 -21.98 -7.09
CA LYS A 300 -2.84 -22.66 -6.23
C LYS A 300 -4.23 -22.04 -6.34
N SER A 301 -4.36 -20.73 -6.18
CA SER A 301 -5.64 -20.01 -6.24
C SER A 301 -6.28 -20.08 -7.63
N THR A 302 -5.49 -19.97 -8.70
CA THR A 302 -5.96 -20.14 -10.08
C THR A 302 -6.44 -21.57 -10.34
N LEU A 303 -5.73 -22.58 -9.82
CA LEU A 303 -6.14 -23.98 -9.93
C LEU A 303 -7.45 -24.26 -9.17
N LEU A 304 -7.65 -23.65 -7.99
CA LEU A 304 -8.92 -23.73 -7.26
C LEU A 304 -10.08 -23.17 -8.08
N ARG A 305 -9.90 -22.03 -8.76
CA ARG A 305 -10.92 -21.47 -9.68
C ARG A 305 -11.27 -22.48 -10.78
N LYS A 306 -10.27 -23.14 -11.39
CA LYS A 306 -10.52 -24.18 -12.40
C LYS A 306 -11.20 -25.42 -11.86
N PHE A 307 -10.96 -25.80 -10.61
CA PHE A 307 -11.75 -26.86 -9.97
C PHE A 307 -13.21 -26.46 -9.73
N ALA A 308 -13.48 -25.19 -9.43
CA ALA A 308 -14.85 -24.67 -9.35
C ALA A 308 -15.54 -24.77 -10.72
N ASP A 309 -14.87 -24.33 -11.79
CA ASP A 309 -15.36 -24.41 -13.17
C ASP A 309 -15.66 -25.86 -13.57
N ASP A 310 -14.72 -26.78 -13.32
CA ASP A 310 -14.87 -28.21 -13.59
C ASP A 310 -16.06 -28.81 -12.81
N ALA A 311 -16.22 -28.45 -11.54
CA ALA A 311 -17.31 -28.94 -10.69
C ALA A 311 -18.68 -28.42 -11.14
N ALA A 312 -18.76 -27.13 -11.49
CA ALA A 312 -19.94 -26.50 -12.06
C ALA A 312 -20.36 -27.17 -13.37
N ALA A 313 -19.39 -27.43 -14.27
CA ALA A 313 -19.63 -28.12 -15.54
C ALA A 313 -20.16 -29.56 -15.35
N MET A 314 -19.75 -30.24 -14.28
CA MET A 314 -20.24 -31.58 -13.93
C MET A 314 -21.53 -31.58 -13.08
N GLY A 315 -22.03 -30.40 -12.66
CA GLY A 315 -23.19 -30.28 -11.78
C GLY A 315 -22.98 -30.93 -10.40
N ARG A 316 -21.74 -30.96 -9.89
CA ARG A 316 -21.38 -31.61 -8.62
C ARG A 316 -20.93 -30.56 -7.60
N PRO A 317 -21.37 -30.64 -6.33
CA PRO A 317 -20.92 -29.72 -5.31
C PRO A 317 -19.47 -30.02 -4.89
N VAL A 318 -18.69 -28.96 -4.71
CA VAL A 318 -17.33 -28.99 -4.16
C VAL A 318 -17.17 -27.90 -3.11
N ARG A 319 -16.39 -28.15 -2.06
CA ARG A 319 -15.95 -27.12 -1.11
C ARG A 319 -14.48 -26.82 -1.34
N LEU A 320 -14.16 -25.56 -1.58
CA LEU A 320 -12.82 -25.10 -1.92
C LEU A 320 -12.32 -24.18 -0.80
N PHE A 321 -11.09 -24.43 -0.33
CA PHE A 321 -10.43 -23.62 0.69
C PHE A 321 -9.04 -23.22 0.20
N ASP A 322 -8.79 -21.91 0.11
CA ASP A 322 -7.49 -21.35 -0.24
C ASP A 322 -6.72 -21.01 1.04
N GLU A 323 -5.61 -21.70 1.28
CA GLU A 323 -4.71 -21.54 2.42
C GLU A 323 -5.42 -21.27 3.78
N PRO A 324 -6.32 -22.16 4.25
CA PRO A 324 -7.02 -21.94 5.52
C PRO A 324 -6.03 -21.98 6.69
N GLY A 325 -6.12 -21.00 7.59
CA GLY A 325 -5.21 -20.90 8.75
C GLY A 325 -5.28 -22.09 9.72
N ASP A 326 -6.43 -22.78 9.79
CA ASP A 326 -6.59 -24.05 10.51
C ASP A 326 -7.28 -25.10 9.62
N PRO A 327 -6.50 -25.87 8.83
CA PRO A 327 -7.06 -26.94 8.01
C PRO A 327 -7.76 -28.03 8.83
N ALA A 328 -7.28 -28.33 10.04
CA ALA A 328 -7.87 -29.38 10.88
C ALA A 328 -9.23 -28.95 11.45
N GLY A 329 -9.39 -27.66 11.78
CA GLY A 329 -10.67 -27.07 12.15
C GLY A 329 -11.68 -27.10 11.01
N VAL A 330 -11.24 -26.74 9.78
CA VAL A 330 -12.07 -26.87 8.57
C VAL A 330 -12.58 -28.29 8.42
N LEU A 331 -11.69 -29.28 8.48
CA LEU A 331 -12.05 -30.69 8.31
C LEU A 331 -13.00 -31.20 9.40
N ARG A 332 -12.78 -30.83 10.66
CA ARG A 332 -13.67 -31.19 11.79
C ARG A 332 -15.08 -30.59 11.64
N GLY A 333 -15.22 -29.45 10.97
CA GLY A 333 -16.51 -28.82 10.68
C GLY A 333 -17.26 -29.42 9.48
N LEU A 334 -16.66 -30.36 8.74
CA LEU A 334 -17.31 -30.97 7.58
C LEU A 334 -18.30 -32.06 8.01
N SER A 335 -19.48 -32.03 7.40
CA SER A 335 -20.53 -33.03 7.58
C SER A 335 -21.13 -33.44 6.23
N GLY A 336 -21.59 -34.68 6.13
CA GLY A 336 -22.21 -35.24 4.92
C GLY A 336 -21.20 -35.79 3.91
N ASN A 337 -21.65 -35.97 2.67
CA ASN A 337 -20.83 -36.43 1.55
C ASN A 337 -20.37 -35.20 0.74
N ALA A 338 -19.07 -34.92 0.77
CA ALA A 338 -18.52 -33.75 0.09
C ALA A 338 -17.13 -34.05 -0.48
N THR A 339 -16.88 -33.55 -1.68
CA THR A 339 -15.52 -33.41 -2.21
C THR A 339 -14.98 -32.07 -1.73
N VAL A 340 -13.80 -32.11 -1.10
CA VAL A 340 -13.15 -30.93 -0.54
C VAL A 340 -11.78 -30.77 -1.16
N VAL A 341 -11.47 -29.57 -1.62
CA VAL A 341 -10.11 -29.22 -2.03
C VAL A 341 -9.59 -28.15 -1.10
N ILE A 342 -8.41 -28.41 -0.53
CA ILE A 342 -7.69 -27.46 0.30
C ILE A 342 -6.36 -27.19 -0.39
N THR A 343 -5.93 -25.93 -0.45
CA THR A 343 -4.57 -25.59 -0.85
C THR A 343 -3.79 -25.03 0.34
N GLY A 344 -2.47 -25.20 0.33
CA GLY A 344 -1.58 -24.77 1.39
C GLY A 344 -0.18 -24.45 0.88
N ARG A 345 0.59 -23.69 1.66
CA ARG A 345 2.03 -23.47 1.40
C ARG A 345 2.88 -24.65 1.83
N SER A 346 2.47 -25.29 2.91
CA SER A 346 3.16 -26.43 3.52
C SER A 346 2.21 -27.63 3.63
N ASP A 347 2.80 -28.81 3.81
CA ASP A 347 2.05 -30.04 4.06
C ASP A 347 1.21 -29.91 5.34
N PRO A 348 0.03 -30.56 5.38
CA PRO A 348 -0.79 -30.58 6.58
C PRO A 348 -0.01 -31.22 7.73
N ASP A 349 -0.35 -30.82 8.96
CA ASP A 349 0.26 -31.37 10.17
C ASP A 349 0.27 -32.91 10.14
N ALA A 350 1.42 -33.51 10.49
CA ALA A 350 1.59 -34.95 10.52
C ALA A 350 0.53 -35.66 11.39
N THR A 351 0.07 -35.00 12.47
CA THR A 351 -1.01 -35.49 13.34
C THR A 351 -2.32 -35.71 12.58
N LEU A 352 -2.63 -34.83 11.62
CA LEU A 352 -3.81 -34.96 10.77
C LEU A 352 -3.68 -36.10 9.76
N LEU A 353 -2.46 -36.33 9.25
CA LEU A 353 -2.19 -37.40 8.27
C LEU A 353 -2.24 -38.80 8.88
N VAL A 354 -1.94 -38.93 10.17
CA VAL A 354 -2.01 -40.22 10.89
C VAL A 354 -3.35 -40.46 11.60
N ASP A 355 -4.22 -39.45 11.68
CA ASP A 355 -5.55 -39.59 12.27
C ASP A 355 -6.36 -40.67 11.51
N PRO A 356 -6.82 -41.75 12.16
CA PRO A 356 -7.63 -42.79 11.52
C PRO A 356 -8.89 -42.25 10.82
N ALA A 357 -9.44 -41.13 11.27
CA ALA A 357 -10.59 -40.48 10.66
C ALA A 357 -10.27 -39.86 9.29
N TRP A 358 -9.02 -39.47 9.04
CA TRP A 358 -8.63 -38.65 7.89
C TRP A 358 -7.54 -39.28 7.01
N SER A 359 -6.66 -40.11 7.57
CA SER A 359 -5.50 -40.74 6.92
C SER A 359 -5.82 -41.47 5.61
N ARG A 360 -7.03 -42.04 5.47
CA ARG A 360 -7.48 -42.72 4.23
C ARG A 360 -8.26 -41.83 3.26
N ARG A 361 -8.63 -40.62 3.69
CA ARG A 361 -9.50 -39.66 2.99
C ARG A 361 -8.75 -38.44 2.47
N ILE A 362 -7.57 -38.14 3.03
CA ILE A 362 -6.72 -37.03 2.60
C ILE A 362 -5.71 -37.55 1.57
N ARG A 363 -5.70 -36.93 0.40
CA ARG A 363 -4.68 -37.11 -0.64
C ARG A 363 -3.87 -35.83 -0.76
N VAL A 364 -2.63 -35.85 -0.28
CA VAL A 364 -1.70 -34.72 -0.42
C VAL A 364 -1.03 -34.79 -1.79
N ARG A 365 -0.97 -33.66 -2.49
CA ARG A 365 -0.33 -33.48 -3.79
C ARG A 365 0.51 -32.22 -3.76
N ARG A 366 1.81 -32.34 -4.06
CA ARG A 366 2.66 -31.18 -4.28
C ARG A 366 2.51 -30.72 -5.73
N LEU A 367 2.28 -29.42 -5.91
CA LEU A 367 2.32 -28.76 -7.21
C LEU A 367 3.76 -28.44 -7.57
N GLU A 368 4.20 -29.00 -8.68
CA GLU A 368 5.52 -28.72 -9.24
C GLU A 368 5.50 -27.44 -10.08
N ALA A 369 6.68 -26.88 -10.37
CA ALA A 369 6.80 -25.80 -11.35
C ALA A 369 6.34 -26.27 -12.74
N LEU A 370 5.89 -25.33 -13.56
CA LEU A 370 5.55 -25.64 -14.95
C LEU A 370 6.80 -26.14 -15.69
N SER A 371 6.61 -27.13 -16.55
CA SER A 371 7.66 -27.57 -17.47
C SER A 371 8.06 -26.45 -18.43
N GLU A 372 9.20 -26.58 -19.10
CA GLU A 372 9.64 -25.59 -20.10
C GLU A 372 8.61 -25.40 -21.22
N THR A 373 7.95 -26.49 -21.65
CA THR A 373 6.92 -26.44 -22.69
C THR A 373 5.66 -25.72 -22.22
N GLU A 374 5.20 -25.98 -20.99
CA GLU A 374 4.07 -25.27 -20.38
C GLU A 374 4.42 -23.79 -20.13
N SER A 375 5.64 -23.49 -19.71
CA SER A 375 6.12 -22.13 -19.50
C SER A 375 6.14 -21.35 -20.82
N ALA A 376 6.66 -21.94 -21.89
CA ALA A 376 6.66 -21.33 -23.21
C ALA A 376 5.25 -21.06 -23.74
N ALA A 377 4.32 -22.01 -23.56
CA ALA A 377 2.93 -21.86 -23.96
C ALA A 377 2.21 -20.74 -23.17
N LEU A 378 2.52 -20.57 -21.87
CA LEU A 378 1.98 -19.46 -21.07
C LEU A 378 2.48 -18.10 -21.60
N LEU A 379 3.76 -17.99 -21.94
CA LEU A 379 4.33 -16.76 -22.50
C LEU A 379 3.79 -16.45 -23.90
N GLU A 380 3.55 -17.48 -24.72
CA GLU A 380 2.90 -17.34 -26.02
C GLU A 380 1.46 -16.85 -25.89
N ALA A 381 0.67 -17.42 -24.97
CA ALA A 381 -0.68 -16.96 -24.68
C ALA A 381 -0.74 -15.50 -24.17
N ARG A 382 0.37 -15.01 -23.61
CA ARG A 382 0.57 -13.63 -23.18
C ARG A 382 1.28 -12.75 -24.21
N ASP A 383 1.38 -13.18 -25.47
CA ASP A 383 1.92 -12.40 -26.58
C ASP A 383 3.33 -11.84 -26.30
N VAL A 384 4.16 -12.63 -25.63
CA VAL A 384 5.56 -12.27 -25.35
C VAL A 384 6.41 -12.52 -26.59
N ASP A 385 7.27 -11.56 -26.94
CA ASP A 385 8.22 -11.67 -28.04
C ASP A 385 9.10 -12.92 -27.93
N GLN A 386 9.28 -13.64 -29.04
CA GLN A 386 9.99 -14.91 -29.07
C GLN A 386 11.44 -14.80 -28.56
N GLY A 387 12.11 -13.66 -28.79
CA GLY A 387 13.49 -13.43 -28.36
C GLY A 387 13.64 -13.30 -26.83
N LEU A 388 12.56 -12.95 -26.12
CA LEU A 388 12.57 -12.78 -24.67
C LEU A 388 12.13 -14.05 -23.91
N ARG A 389 11.42 -14.97 -24.58
CA ARG A 389 10.79 -16.14 -23.92
C ARG A 389 11.78 -16.99 -23.14
N GLN A 390 12.93 -17.35 -23.74
CA GLN A 390 13.91 -18.22 -23.06
C GLN A 390 14.47 -17.55 -21.81
N SER A 391 14.84 -16.27 -21.89
CA SER A 391 15.36 -15.52 -20.75
C SER A 391 14.35 -15.44 -19.59
N ILE A 392 13.06 -15.33 -19.91
CA ILE A 392 11.98 -15.32 -18.91
C ILE A 392 11.77 -16.71 -18.31
N VAL A 393 11.82 -17.77 -19.13
CA VAL A 393 11.73 -19.17 -18.64
C VAL A 393 12.88 -19.49 -17.69
N ASP A 394 14.12 -19.13 -18.06
CA ASP A 394 15.31 -19.36 -17.24
C ASP A 394 15.21 -18.61 -15.90
N PHE A 395 14.75 -17.35 -15.92
CA PHE A 395 14.52 -16.56 -14.71
C PHE A 395 13.41 -17.14 -13.82
N ALA A 396 12.26 -17.43 -14.40
CA ALA A 396 11.07 -17.79 -13.65
C ALA A 396 11.11 -19.25 -13.18
N ALA A 397 11.97 -20.09 -13.76
CA ALA A 397 12.13 -21.50 -13.43
C ALA A 397 10.78 -22.24 -13.27
N GLY A 398 9.86 -22.00 -14.22
CA GLY A 398 8.53 -22.59 -14.25
C GLY A 398 7.53 -22.05 -13.23
N ASN A 399 7.86 -21.04 -12.43
CA ASN A 399 6.91 -20.42 -11.50
C ASN A 399 5.90 -19.54 -12.26
N PRO A 400 4.58 -19.85 -12.23
CA PRO A 400 3.57 -19.11 -12.99
C PRO A 400 3.47 -17.63 -12.66
N PHE A 401 3.65 -17.25 -11.38
CA PHE A 401 3.63 -15.85 -10.97
C PHE A 401 4.81 -15.08 -11.57
N ALA A 402 6.03 -15.62 -11.47
CA ALA A 402 7.21 -14.99 -12.07
C ALA A 402 7.11 -14.91 -13.60
N LEU A 403 6.62 -15.97 -14.26
CA LEU A 403 6.37 -15.97 -15.71
C LEU A 403 5.36 -14.87 -16.10
N SER A 404 4.24 -14.79 -15.39
CA SER A 404 3.17 -13.83 -15.69
C SER A 404 3.63 -12.39 -15.46
N LEU A 405 4.34 -12.12 -14.37
CA LEU A 405 4.89 -10.80 -14.07
C LEU A 405 5.93 -10.38 -15.09
N ALA A 406 6.88 -11.27 -15.43
CA ALA A 406 7.91 -10.97 -16.42
C ALA A 406 7.31 -10.74 -17.82
N ALA A 407 6.27 -11.51 -18.20
CA ALA A 407 5.53 -11.33 -19.46
C ALA A 407 4.76 -10.00 -19.52
N GLU A 408 4.21 -9.57 -18.39
CA GLU A 408 3.49 -8.29 -18.31
C GLU A 408 4.48 -7.12 -18.42
N VAL A 409 5.64 -7.25 -17.77
CA VAL A 409 6.67 -6.23 -17.75
C VAL A 409 7.49 -6.18 -19.05
N SER A 410 7.64 -7.29 -19.79
CA SER A 410 8.40 -7.34 -21.05
C SER A 410 7.83 -6.43 -22.15
N ARG A 411 6.59 -5.95 -22.00
CA ARG A 411 5.96 -5.01 -22.93
C ARG A 411 6.33 -3.55 -22.65
N SER A 412 7.01 -3.28 -21.54
CA SER A 412 7.38 -1.94 -21.12
C SER A 412 8.72 -1.52 -21.74
N PRO A 413 8.84 -0.28 -22.24
CA PRO A 413 10.07 0.21 -22.88
C PRO A 413 11.17 0.63 -21.89
N ARG A 414 10.96 0.49 -20.57
CA ARG A 414 11.91 0.97 -19.54
C ARG A 414 13.08 0.01 -19.31
N ALA A 415 14.25 0.57 -19.04
CA ALA A 415 15.49 -0.17 -18.80
C ALA A 415 15.57 -0.85 -17.42
N ASP A 416 14.81 -0.36 -16.43
CA ASP A 416 14.73 -0.85 -15.04
C ASP A 416 13.74 -2.00 -14.84
N ALA A 417 12.99 -2.36 -15.88
CA ALA A 417 11.93 -3.36 -15.87
C ALA A 417 12.33 -4.68 -15.20
N GLU A 418 13.56 -5.14 -15.44
CA GLU A 418 14.08 -6.37 -14.83
C GLU A 418 14.22 -6.27 -13.30
N ARG A 419 14.67 -5.11 -12.78
CA ARG A 419 14.87 -4.91 -11.34
C ARG A 419 13.54 -4.99 -10.60
N TYR A 420 12.52 -4.30 -11.13
CA TYR A 420 11.18 -4.35 -10.57
C TYR A 420 10.62 -5.79 -10.50
N VAL A 421 10.82 -6.59 -11.56
CA VAL A 421 10.39 -8.00 -11.57
C VAL A 421 11.11 -8.79 -10.48
N VAL A 422 12.43 -8.62 -10.36
CA VAL A 422 13.25 -9.29 -9.34
C VAL A 422 12.79 -8.91 -7.93
N ASP A 423 12.64 -7.62 -7.63
CA ASP A 423 12.27 -7.14 -6.29
C ASP A 423 10.85 -7.58 -5.91
N THR A 424 9.92 -7.56 -6.87
CA THR A 424 8.54 -8.02 -6.66
C THR A 424 8.47 -9.53 -6.42
N VAL A 425 9.18 -10.33 -7.23
CA VAL A 425 9.21 -11.79 -7.04
C VAL A 425 9.93 -12.15 -5.75
N TYR A 426 11.00 -11.43 -5.39
CA TYR A 426 11.70 -11.62 -4.12
C TYR A 426 10.77 -11.38 -2.94
N ALA A 427 10.09 -10.23 -2.90
CA ALA A 427 9.16 -9.90 -1.83
C ALA A 427 8.04 -10.94 -1.71
N HIS A 428 7.49 -11.40 -2.84
CA HIS A 428 6.41 -12.38 -2.86
C HIS A 428 6.83 -13.79 -2.41
N LEU A 429 8.03 -14.23 -2.77
CA LEU A 429 8.49 -15.60 -2.52
C LEU A 429 9.24 -15.75 -1.19
N ALA A 430 10.09 -14.79 -0.84
CA ALA A 430 10.93 -14.82 0.36
C ALA A 430 10.24 -14.21 1.59
N GLY A 431 9.27 -13.32 1.37
CA GLY A 431 8.75 -12.46 2.42
C GLY A 431 9.81 -11.50 2.96
N GLU A 432 9.55 -10.93 4.14
CA GLU A 432 10.50 -10.05 4.82
C GLU A 432 11.34 -10.86 5.83
N PRO A 433 12.66 -11.05 5.61
CA PRO A 433 13.50 -11.81 6.51
C PRO A 433 13.57 -11.13 7.89
N PRO A 434 13.44 -11.87 9.02
CA PRO A 434 13.37 -11.28 10.35
C PRO A 434 14.61 -10.46 10.74
N THR A 435 15.79 -10.87 10.25
CA THR A 435 17.05 -10.17 10.50
C THR A 435 17.94 -10.24 9.27
N GLU A 436 19.01 -9.45 9.29
CA GLU A 436 20.04 -9.51 8.25
C GLU A 436 20.67 -10.91 8.13
N ALA A 437 20.84 -11.63 9.24
CA ALA A 437 21.37 -12.99 9.24
C ALA A 437 20.46 -13.98 8.48
N HIS A 438 19.14 -13.86 8.62
CA HIS A 438 18.17 -14.67 7.86
C HIS A 438 18.24 -14.36 6.36
N ARG A 439 18.41 -13.08 5.99
CA ARG A 439 18.61 -12.67 4.60
C ARG A 439 19.90 -13.25 4.01
N TRP A 440 21.01 -13.20 4.75
CA TRP A 440 22.25 -13.81 4.32
C TRP A 440 22.18 -15.33 4.25
N ALA A 441 21.42 -15.99 5.13
CA ALA A 441 21.19 -17.43 5.06
C ALA A 441 20.46 -17.82 3.75
N LEU A 442 19.45 -17.04 3.32
CA LEU A 442 18.83 -17.22 2.00
C LEU A 442 19.83 -17.03 0.86
N TYR A 443 20.68 -15.99 0.91
CA TYR A 443 21.71 -15.77 -0.12
C TYR A 443 22.70 -16.94 -0.20
N ILE A 444 23.11 -17.52 0.93
CA ILE A 444 23.99 -18.71 0.93
C ILE A 444 23.27 -19.88 0.29
N CYS A 445 22.00 -20.10 0.66
CA CYS A 445 21.18 -21.17 0.12
C CYS A 445 20.98 -21.06 -1.40
N ALA A 446 20.89 -19.82 -1.93
CA ALA A 446 20.81 -19.58 -3.37
C ALA A 446 22.12 -19.86 -4.13
N GLN A 447 23.27 -19.89 -3.44
CA GLN A 447 24.59 -20.07 -4.07
C GLN A 447 25.15 -21.48 -3.90
N ALA A 448 24.49 -22.32 -3.11
CA ALA A 448 24.87 -23.71 -2.88
C ALA A 448 23.84 -24.65 -3.52
N ASP A 449 24.33 -25.76 -4.08
CA ASP A 449 23.45 -26.81 -4.61
C ASP A 449 22.65 -27.46 -3.47
N HIS A 450 23.33 -27.70 -2.34
CA HIS A 450 22.75 -28.17 -1.09
C HIS A 450 23.29 -27.35 0.09
N THR A 451 22.40 -26.95 0.99
CA THR A 451 22.74 -26.18 2.19
C THR A 451 22.66 -27.06 3.42
N THR A 452 23.80 -27.26 4.08
CA THR A 452 23.88 -27.98 5.36
C THR A 452 24.08 -26.99 6.51
N GLU A 453 23.78 -27.41 7.75
CA GLU A 453 24.04 -26.58 8.93
C GLU A 453 25.54 -26.22 9.05
N ASP A 454 26.42 -27.16 8.68
CA ASP A 454 27.87 -26.95 8.72
C ASP A 454 28.35 -25.92 7.68
N LEU A 455 27.73 -25.90 6.51
CA LEU A 455 27.97 -24.85 5.51
C LEU A 455 27.58 -23.47 6.07
N LEU A 456 26.40 -23.36 6.69
CA LEU A 456 25.95 -22.11 7.30
C LEU A 456 26.93 -21.67 8.41
N ARG A 457 27.36 -22.58 9.27
CA ARG A 457 28.34 -22.31 10.34
C ARG A 457 29.67 -21.80 9.80
N SER A 458 30.13 -22.36 8.68
CA SER A 458 31.40 -21.99 8.06
C SER A 458 31.37 -20.63 7.35
N VAL A 459 30.22 -20.28 6.77
CA VAL A 459 30.05 -19.06 5.98
C VAL A 459 29.53 -17.88 6.82
N LEU A 460 28.65 -18.13 7.80
CA LEU A 460 28.10 -17.12 8.73
C LEU A 460 28.72 -17.24 10.13
N PRO A 461 29.76 -16.44 10.45
CA PRO A 461 30.28 -16.38 11.81
C PRO A 461 29.25 -15.73 12.74
N GLY A 462 28.92 -16.38 13.88
CA GLY A 462 27.96 -15.83 14.85
C GLY A 462 27.19 -16.83 15.71
N GLY A 463 27.40 -18.15 15.57
CA GLY A 463 26.87 -19.17 16.48
C GLY A 463 25.35 -19.47 16.37
N ARG A 464 24.65 -18.89 15.39
CA ARG A 464 23.21 -19.10 15.15
C ARG A 464 22.90 -20.04 13.98
N SER A 465 23.84 -20.90 13.57
CA SER A 465 23.70 -21.76 12.38
C SER A 465 22.52 -22.73 12.48
N SER A 466 22.31 -23.32 13.66
CA SER A 466 21.19 -24.25 13.91
C SER A 466 19.83 -23.55 13.81
N GLU A 467 19.68 -22.38 14.45
CA GLU A 467 18.44 -21.58 14.35
C GLU A 467 18.14 -21.18 12.90
N LEU A 468 19.15 -20.71 12.16
CA LEU A 468 19.00 -20.33 10.76
C LEU A 468 18.70 -21.54 9.85
N PHE A 469 19.27 -22.70 10.15
CA PHE A 469 19.00 -23.94 9.42
C PHE A 469 17.56 -24.40 9.63
N ASP A 470 17.05 -24.39 10.86
CA ASP A 470 15.66 -24.72 11.16
C ASP A 470 14.69 -23.74 10.50
N TRP A 471 14.99 -22.44 10.56
CA TRP A 471 14.19 -21.43 9.86
C TRP A 471 14.18 -21.64 8.35
N LEU A 472 15.33 -21.95 7.73
CA LEU A 472 15.38 -22.27 6.30
C LEU A 472 14.60 -23.54 5.99
N ARG A 473 14.71 -24.58 6.81
CA ARG A 473 14.00 -25.87 6.64
C ARG A 473 12.49 -25.68 6.62
N ASP A 474 11.97 -24.74 7.41
CA ASP A 474 10.54 -24.45 7.50
C ASP A 474 10.07 -23.42 6.44
N HIS A 475 10.99 -22.88 5.62
CA HIS A 475 10.66 -21.89 4.60
C HIS A 475 9.88 -22.51 3.41
N PRO A 476 8.77 -21.90 2.93
CA PRO A 476 7.89 -22.49 1.89
C PRO A 476 8.55 -22.81 0.54
N CYS A 477 9.69 -22.18 0.26
CA CYS A 477 10.47 -22.36 -0.96
C CYS A 477 11.70 -23.25 -0.76
N VAL A 478 11.83 -23.92 0.38
CA VAL A 478 12.95 -24.81 0.70
C VAL A 478 12.46 -26.24 0.82
N GLU A 479 13.21 -27.16 0.22
CA GLU A 479 12.96 -28.59 0.29
C GLU A 479 14.11 -29.30 1.01
N ALA A 480 13.78 -30.25 1.89
CA ALA A 480 14.76 -31.12 2.50
C ALA A 480 15.10 -32.27 1.54
N ALA A 481 16.35 -32.32 1.08
CA ALA A 481 16.91 -33.42 0.30
C ALA A 481 17.85 -34.27 1.18
N THR A 482 18.31 -35.40 0.63
CA THR A 482 19.26 -36.32 1.30
C THR A 482 20.54 -35.62 1.76
N ASP A 483 21.02 -34.67 0.95
CA ASP A 483 22.34 -34.04 1.13
C ASP A 483 22.25 -32.61 1.70
N GLY A 484 21.06 -32.16 2.10
CA GLY A 484 20.82 -30.86 2.71
C GLY A 484 19.56 -30.16 2.18
N LEU A 485 19.45 -28.87 2.47
CA LEU A 485 18.34 -28.03 2.04
C LEU A 485 18.55 -27.52 0.61
N VAL A 486 17.52 -27.58 -0.21
CA VAL A 486 17.52 -27.12 -1.61
C VAL A 486 16.47 -26.02 -1.78
N LEU A 487 16.86 -24.91 -2.39
CA LEU A 487 15.96 -23.80 -2.67
C LEU A 487 15.23 -24.02 -4.00
N CYS A 488 13.96 -23.63 -4.07
CA CYS A 488 13.20 -23.69 -5.31
C CYS A 488 13.85 -22.81 -6.41
N GLY A 489 13.75 -23.24 -7.67
CA GLY A 489 14.51 -22.65 -8.78
C GLY A 489 14.30 -21.14 -8.94
N VAL A 490 13.06 -20.67 -8.86
CA VAL A 490 12.74 -19.25 -9.03
C VAL A 490 13.35 -18.38 -7.93
N LEU A 491 13.27 -18.82 -6.67
CA LEU A 491 13.81 -18.04 -5.56
C LEU A 491 15.33 -18.03 -5.59
N ARG A 492 15.96 -19.13 -6.03
CA ARG A 492 17.41 -19.20 -6.28
C ARG A 492 17.85 -18.15 -7.32
N GLU A 493 17.19 -18.11 -8.47
CA GLU A 493 17.49 -17.14 -9.53
C GLU A 493 17.29 -15.69 -9.09
N VAL A 494 16.17 -15.42 -8.41
CA VAL A 494 15.81 -14.10 -7.89
C VAL A 494 16.83 -13.61 -6.87
N LEU A 495 17.21 -14.45 -5.90
CA LEU A 495 18.20 -14.09 -4.88
C LEU A 495 19.58 -13.85 -5.49
N ASP A 496 19.99 -14.62 -6.51
CA ASP A 496 21.26 -14.40 -7.19
C ASP A 496 21.26 -13.07 -7.97
N ARG A 497 20.18 -12.74 -8.69
CA ARG A 497 20.04 -11.44 -9.39
C ARG A 497 19.97 -10.27 -8.41
N HIS A 498 19.16 -10.38 -7.37
CA HIS A 498 19.03 -9.36 -6.33
C HIS A 498 20.38 -9.10 -5.63
N LEU A 499 21.12 -10.15 -5.28
CA LEU A 499 22.44 -9.99 -4.66
C LEU A 499 23.50 -9.44 -5.63
N ARG A 500 23.47 -9.85 -6.91
CA ARG A 500 24.36 -9.31 -7.95
C ARG A 500 24.31 -7.79 -8.02
N TRP A 501 23.11 -7.23 -7.92
CA TRP A 501 22.91 -5.79 -7.93
C TRP A 501 23.25 -5.16 -6.57
N ARG A 502 22.77 -5.75 -5.46
CA ARG A 502 22.89 -5.15 -4.12
C ARG A 502 24.31 -5.16 -3.54
N ASP A 503 25.05 -6.26 -3.69
CA ASP A 503 26.43 -6.39 -3.17
C ASP A 503 27.25 -7.33 -4.07
N PRO A 504 27.72 -6.86 -5.24
CA PRO A 504 28.51 -7.66 -6.16
C PRO A 504 29.80 -8.22 -5.50
N ALA A 505 30.44 -7.42 -4.65
CA ALA A 505 31.67 -7.80 -3.97
C ALA A 505 31.41 -8.85 -2.88
N GLY A 506 30.33 -8.69 -2.10
CA GLY A 506 29.88 -9.67 -1.12
C GLY A 506 29.48 -10.99 -1.74
N ARG A 507 28.79 -10.95 -2.89
CA ARG A 507 28.51 -12.15 -3.69
C ARG A 507 29.77 -12.91 -4.05
N ALA A 508 30.78 -12.23 -4.57
CA ALA A 508 32.05 -12.85 -4.94
C ALA A 508 32.77 -13.47 -3.71
N ARG A 509 32.82 -12.73 -2.59
CA ARG A 509 33.38 -13.23 -1.32
C ARG A 509 32.64 -14.48 -0.83
N MET A 510 31.31 -14.46 -0.85
CA MET A 510 30.48 -15.56 -0.40
C MET A 510 30.67 -16.81 -1.26
N ARG A 511 30.64 -16.68 -2.59
CA ARG A 511 30.94 -17.80 -3.51
C ARG A 511 32.32 -18.40 -3.22
N GLY A 512 33.33 -17.58 -2.99
CA GLY A 512 34.67 -18.04 -2.64
C GLY A 512 34.79 -18.71 -1.27
N ARG A 513 33.87 -18.45 -0.33
CA ARG A 513 33.80 -19.18 0.96
C ARG A 513 33.06 -20.50 0.80
N ILE A 514 31.93 -20.49 0.10
CA ILE A 514 31.15 -21.71 -0.19
C ILE A 514 32.03 -22.71 -0.94
N SER A 515 32.74 -22.29 -2.00
CA SER A 515 33.59 -23.19 -2.77
C SER A 515 34.70 -23.85 -1.95
N ARG A 516 35.32 -23.13 -1.00
CA ARG A 516 36.33 -23.69 -0.09
C ARG A 516 35.77 -24.79 0.80
N VAL A 517 34.58 -24.56 1.36
CA VAL A 517 33.90 -25.52 2.23
C VAL A 517 33.45 -26.75 1.45
N THR A 518 32.89 -26.57 0.24
CA THR A 518 32.36 -27.69 -0.55
C THR A 518 33.45 -28.51 -1.26
N THR A 519 34.59 -27.89 -1.62
CA THR A 519 35.72 -28.59 -2.26
C THR A 519 36.80 -29.07 -1.30
N GLY A 520 36.65 -28.80 0.00
CA GLY A 520 37.59 -29.25 1.04
C GLY A 520 38.98 -28.62 0.94
N ARG A 521 39.11 -27.39 0.42
CA ARG A 521 40.37 -26.66 0.26
C ARG A 521 40.50 -25.44 1.17
#